data_AF-A0A937QVF8-F1
#
_entry.id   AF-A0A937QVF8-F1
#
_cell.length_a   1.000
_cell.length_b   1.000
_cell.length_c   1.000
_cell.angle_alpha   90.00
_cell.angle_beta   90.00
_cell.angle_gamma   90.00
#
_symmetry.space_group_name_H-M   'P 1'
#
loop_
_entity.id
_entity.type
_entity.pdbx_description
1 polymer ?
#
loop_
_entity_poly.entity_id
_entity_poly.type
_entity_poly.pdbx_seq_one_letter_code
_entity_poly.pdbx_strand_id
1 'polypeptide(L)' 'MESEQLIELMTQIKEKGIEPEKVEEGIKVPYQLLDLYTRSGPVPVTIINNLKSFLEKGDQ' A
#
# COMPACT_ATOMS: atom_id res chain seq x y z
N MET A 1 -12.29 -5.82 -6.90
CA MET A 1 -11.69 -5.83 -5.55
C MET A 1 -11.73 -4.42 -5.04
N GLU A 2 -12.24 -4.24 -3.82
CA GLU A 2 -12.60 -2.93 -3.28
C GLU A 2 -11.37 -2.16 -2.79
N SER A 3 -11.35 -0.87 -3.11
CA SER A 3 -10.32 0.09 -2.71
C SER A 3 -10.19 0.25 -1.19
N GLU A 4 -11.17 -0.23 -0.41
CA GLU A 4 -11.16 -0.24 1.05
C GLU A 4 -9.95 -0.97 1.65
N GLN A 5 -9.55 -2.12 1.10
CA GLN A 5 -8.37 -2.83 1.61
C GLN A 5 -7.08 -2.03 1.45
N LEU A 6 -6.96 -1.26 0.36
CA LEU A 6 -5.80 -0.40 0.13
C LEU A 6 -5.77 0.75 1.15
N ILE A 7 -6.94 1.33 1.44
CA ILE A 7 -7.10 2.42 2.42
C ILE A 7 -6.71 1.93 3.82
N GLU A 8 -7.13 0.72 4.20
CA GLU A 8 -6.78 0.12 5.48
C GLU A 8 -5.27 -0.13 5.60
N LEU A 9 -4.64 -0.68 4.56
CA LEU A 9 -3.18 -0.89 4.52
C LEU A 9 -2.41 0.43 4.57
N MET A 10 -2.85 1.47 3.85
CA MET A 10 -2.25 2.81 3.93
C MET A 10 -2.40 3.44 5.31
N THR A 11 -3.48 3.14 6.03
CA THR A 11 -3.68 3.59 7.41
C THR A 11 -2.69 2.89 8.35
N GLN A 12 -2.53 1.56 8.22
CA GLN A 12 -1.53 0.81 9.00
C GLN A 12 -0.09 1.28 8.76
N ILE A 13 0.25 1.63 7.51
CA ILE A 13 1.55 2.22 7.15
C ILE A 13 1.77 3.54 7.88
N LYS A 14 0.76 4.42 7.92
CA LYS A 14 0.83 5.68 8.67
C LYS A 14 0.92 5.46 10.17
N GLU A 15 0.17 4.51 10.74
CA GLU A 15 0.24 4.18 12.17
C GLU A 15 1.60 3.60 12.57
N LYS A 16 2.20 2.78 11.70
CA LYS A 16 3.57 2.25 11.89
C LYS A 16 4.67 3.30 11.65
N GLY A 17 4.31 4.53 11.26
CA GLY A 17 5.28 5.59 10.97
C GLY A 17 6.15 5.32 9.75
N ILE A 18 5.67 4.50 8.82
CA ILE A 18 6.40 4.16 7.60
C ILE A 18 6.22 5.32 6.61
N GLU A 19 7.34 5.88 6.18
CA GLU A 19 7.35 6.94 5.16
C GLU A 19 6.86 6.41 3.81
N PRO A 20 6.06 7.19 3.07
CA PRO A 20 5.55 6.80 1.76
C PRO A 20 6.68 6.42 0.78
N GLU A 21 7.85 7.07 0.86
CA GLU A 21 9.03 6.70 0.08
C GLU A 21 9.50 5.26 0.34
N LYS A 22 9.52 4.81 1.60
CA LYS A 22 9.90 3.42 1.92
C LYS A 22 8.92 2.41 1.38
N VAL A 23 7.64 2.77 1.34
CA VAL A 23 6.62 1.94 0.71
C VAL A 23 6.90 1.86 -0.79
N GLU A 24 7.10 3.00 -1.45
CA GLU A 24 7.42 3.06 -2.88
C GLU A 24 8.66 2.23 -3.23
N GLU A 25 9.73 2.31 -2.44
CA GLU A 25 10.94 1.50 -2.62
C GLU A 25 10.69 0.00 -2.36
N GLY A 26 9.91 -0.33 -1.34
CA GLY A 26 9.64 -1.70 -0.92
C GLY A 26 8.74 -2.48 -1.88
N ILE A 27 7.72 -1.82 -2.45
CA ILE A 27 6.79 -2.46 -3.38
C ILE A 27 7.07 -2.10 -4.85
N LYS A 28 8.00 -1.17 -5.11
CA LYS A 28 8.34 -0.63 -6.45
C LYS A 28 7.12 -0.07 -7.19
N VAL A 29 6.17 0.49 -6.45
CA VAL A 29 4.97 1.12 -7.01
C VAL A 29 4.95 2.57 -6.55
N PRO A 30 4.83 3.54 -7.48
CA PRO A 30 4.79 4.94 -7.12
C PRO A 30 3.54 5.28 -6.32
N TYR A 31 3.68 6.17 -5.34
CA TYR A 31 2.61 6.59 -4.43
C TYR A 31 1.47 7.27 -5.18
N GLN A 32 1.79 7.98 -6.27
CA GLN A 32 0.79 8.55 -7.17
C GLN A 32 -0.12 7.49 -7.78
N LEU A 33 0.39 6.29 -8.05
CA LEU A 33 -0.41 5.20 -8.56
C LEU A 33 -1.31 4.61 -7.47
N LEU A 34 -0.80 4.49 -6.24
CA LEU A 34 -1.60 4.11 -5.07
C LEU A 34 -2.75 5.10 -4.81
N ASP A 35 -2.47 6.42 -4.85
CA ASP A 35 -3.48 7.48 -4.72
C ASP A 35 -4.48 7.48 -5.88
N LEU A 36 -4.05 7.13 -7.09
CA LEU A 36 -4.97 6.95 -8.22
C LEU A 36 -5.90 5.76 -7.97
N TYR A 37 -5.38 4.66 -7.41
CA TYR A 37 -6.18 3.48 -7.11
C TYR A 37 -7.13 3.67 -5.92
N THR A 38 -6.78 4.52 -4.94
CA THR A 38 -7.76 4.89 -3.89
C THR A 38 -8.92 5.71 -4.45
N ARG A 39 -8.70 6.45 -5.56
CA ARG A 39 -9.69 7.37 -6.14
C ARG A 39 -10.46 6.84 -7.35
N SER A 40 -9.88 5.93 -8.15
CA SER A 40 -10.32 5.72 -9.54
C SER A 40 -10.59 4.27 -9.96
N GLY A 41 -10.91 3.38 -9.03
CA GLY A 41 -11.46 2.05 -9.34
C GLY A 41 -10.54 0.89 -8.95
N PRO A 42 -10.80 -0.34 -9.47
CA PRO A 42 -10.37 -1.58 -8.85
C PRO A 42 -8.85 -1.68 -8.72
N VAL A 43 -8.40 -1.87 -7.49
CA VAL A 43 -6.99 -2.07 -7.15
C VAL A 43 -6.54 -3.45 -7.64
N PRO A 44 -5.39 -3.56 -8.31
CA PRO A 44 -4.78 -4.85 -8.62
C PRO A 44 -4.42 -5.60 -7.33
N VAL A 45 -4.84 -6.86 -7.21
CA VAL A 45 -4.53 -7.73 -6.05
C VAL A 45 -3.03 -7.83 -5.77
N THR A 46 -2.22 -7.73 -6.82
CA THR A 46 -0.75 -7.75 -6.73
C THR A 46 -0.22 -6.60 -5.88
N ILE A 47 -0.82 -5.41 -5.96
CA ILE A 47 -0.42 -4.25 -5.16
C ILE A 47 -0.77 -4.45 -3.69
N ILE A 48 -1.97 -4.96 -3.41
CA ILE A 48 -2.42 -5.31 -2.05
C ILE A 48 -1.48 -6.36 -1.45
N ASN A 49 -1.18 -7.42 -2.20
CA ASN A 49 -0.26 -8.48 -1.75
C ASN A 49 1.16 -7.96 -1.51
N ASN A 50 1.67 -7.08 -2.36
CA ASN A 50 2.99 -6.47 -2.16
C ASN A 50 3.03 -5.58 -0.92
N LEU A 51 2.01 -4.74 -0.72
CA LEU A 51 1.87 -3.89 0.47
C LEU A 51 1.75 -4.71 1.75
N LYS A 52 0.93 -5.76 1.72
CA LYS A 52 0.75 -6.68 2.85
C LYS A 52 2.06 -7.41 3.17
N SER A 53 2.75 -7.94 2.16
CA SER A 53 4.04 -8.60 2.33
C SER A 53 5.13 -7.64 2.82
N PHE A 54 5.08 -6.37 2.42
CA PHE A 54 5.97 -5.33 2.93
C PHE A 54 5.70 -5.02 4.41
N LEU A 55 4.44 -4.90 4.81
CA LEU A 55 4.04 -4.71 6.21
C LEU A 55 4.37 -5.90 7.10
N GLU A 56 4.16 -7.13 6.62
CA GLU A 56 4.53 -8.36 7.34
C GLU A 56 6.05 -8.49 7.50
N LYS A 57 6.84 -8.09 6.50
CA LYS A 57 8.31 -8.11 6.58
C LYS A 57 8.90 -7.02 7.48
N GLY A 58 8.19 -5.91 7.67
CA GLY A 58 8.61 -4.83 8.57
C GLY A 58 8.29 -5.10 10.06
N ASP A 59 7.56 -6.18 10.36
CA ASP A 59 7.17 -6.58 11.72
C ASP A 59 8.06 -7.70 12.30
N GLN A 60 9.12 -8.12 11.60
CA GLN A 60 10.00 -9.23 12.01
C GLN A 60 11.44 -8.79 12.28
#